data_AF-A0A540L0W8-F1
#
_entry.id   AF-A0A540L0W8-F1
#
_cell.length_a   1.000
_cell.length_b   1.000
_cell.length_c   1.000
_cell.angle_alpha   90.00
_cell.angle_beta   90.00
_cell.angle_gamma   90.00
#
_symmetry.space_group_name_H-M   'P 1'
#
loop_
_entity.id
_entity.type
_entity.pdbx_description
1 polymer ?
#
loop_
_entity_poly.entity_id
_entity_poly.type
_entity_poly.pdbx_seq_one_letter_code
_entity_poly.pdbx_strand_id
1 'polypeptide(L)'
;MVTSAQLALTQPPISSLIPSVGNTVTVKLDDCNFVTWKFQLELLLDGNGILGFIDGFIPCPVNSESDTGTVVNDTAMSDAYKIWKIHDKALMTLITATLSTTAL
;
A
#
# COMPACT_ATOMS: atom_id res chain seq x y z
N MET A 1 -13.59 4.61 -24.82
CA MET A 1 -13.41 3.19 -24.46
C MET A 1 -12.24 3.12 -23.51
N VAL A 2 -12.48 2.89 -22.22
CA VAL A 2 -11.42 2.78 -21.21
C VAL A 2 -10.90 1.35 -21.26
N THR A 3 -9.62 1.19 -21.60
CA THR A 3 -8.97 -0.12 -21.76
C THR A 3 -8.87 -0.84 -20.42
N SER A 4 -8.96 -2.17 -20.38
CA SER A 4 -8.93 -2.97 -19.14
C SER A 4 -7.70 -2.72 -18.25
N ALA A 5 -6.59 -2.26 -18.84
CA ALA A 5 -5.39 -1.83 -18.11
C ALA A 5 -5.62 -0.57 -17.24
N GLN A 6 -6.53 0.30 -17.65
CA GLN A 6 -6.88 1.53 -16.94
C GLN A 6 -7.92 1.27 -15.82
N LEU A 7 -8.70 0.18 -15.93
CA LEU A 7 -9.56 -0.31 -14.84
C LEU A 7 -8.76 -1.00 -13.73
N ALA A 8 -7.62 -1.63 -14.05
CA ALA A 8 -6.74 -2.23 -13.04
C ALA A 8 -6.15 -1.20 -12.05
N LEU A 9 -6.12 0.09 -12.41
CA LEU A 9 -5.67 1.19 -11.56
C LEU A 9 -6.80 1.81 -10.70
N THR A 10 -8.06 1.40 -10.89
CA THR A 10 -9.21 2.01 -10.21
C THR A 10 -9.61 1.36 -8.89
N GLN A 11 -9.13 0.13 -8.63
CA GLN A 11 -9.22 -0.49 -7.32
C GLN A 11 -7.81 -0.74 -6.77
N PRO A 12 -7.49 -0.32 -5.54
CA PRO A 12 -6.23 -0.67 -4.93
C PRO A 12 -6.12 -2.21 -4.79
N PRO A 13 -5.22 -2.91 -5.52
CA PRO A 13 -4.96 -4.34 -5.35
C PRO A 13 -4.71 -4.73 -3.89
N ILE A 14 -4.19 -3.81 -3.08
CA ILE A 14 -3.91 -4.03 -1.66
C ILE A 14 -5.19 -4.24 -0.85
N SER A 15 -6.28 -3.54 -1.16
CA SER A 15 -7.53 -3.67 -0.41
C SER A 15 -8.16 -5.06 -0.54
N SER A 16 -7.96 -5.74 -1.68
CA SER A 16 -8.38 -7.13 -1.84
C SER A 16 -7.54 -8.13 -1.06
N LEU A 17 -6.32 -7.76 -0.63
CA LEU A 17 -5.44 -8.61 0.15
C LEU A 17 -5.73 -8.55 1.65
N ILE A 18 -6.37 -7.48 2.13
CA ILE A 18 -6.73 -7.30 3.54
C ILE A 18 -7.52 -8.49 4.10
N PRO A 19 -8.60 -9.00 3.46
CA PRO A 19 -9.31 -10.15 3.99
C PRO A 19 -8.54 -11.48 3.90
N SER A 20 -7.58 -11.61 2.97
CA SER A 20 -6.74 -12.81 2.85
C SER A 20 -5.46 -12.77 3.69
N VAL A 21 -5.09 -11.61 4.25
CA VAL A 21 -3.82 -11.41 4.98
C VAL A 21 -3.68 -12.39 6.14
N GLY A 22 -4.76 -12.69 6.86
CA GLY A 22 -4.75 -13.65 7.98
C GLY A 22 -4.56 -15.10 7.56
N ASN A 23 -4.75 -15.43 6.28
CA ASN A 23 -4.45 -16.76 5.74
C ASN A 23 -2.98 -16.88 5.28
N THR A 24 -2.35 -15.76 4.91
CA THR A 24 -0.98 -15.74 4.39
C THR A 24 0.05 -15.43 5.48
N VAL A 25 -0.23 -14.43 6.31
CA VAL A 25 0.56 -14.09 7.49
C VAL A 25 -0.07 -14.79 8.69
N THR A 26 0.45 -15.97 8.99
CA THR A 26 -0.07 -16.86 10.05
C THR A 26 0.43 -16.45 11.43
N VAL A 27 1.47 -15.62 11.50
CA VAL A 27 2.05 -15.11 12.75
C VAL A 27 1.67 -13.65 12.92
N LYS A 28 0.93 -13.33 13.99
CA LYS A 28 0.69 -11.93 14.38
C LYS A 28 1.90 -11.36 15.10
N LEU A 29 2.32 -10.14 14.77
CA LEU A 29 3.48 -9.49 15.40
C LEU A 29 3.30 -9.39 16.91
N ASP A 30 4.28 -9.88 17.65
CA ASP A 30 4.39 -9.86 19.10
C ASP A 30 5.86 -9.62 19.48
N ASP A 31 6.16 -9.35 20.75
CA ASP A 31 7.46 -8.86 21.21
C ASP A 31 8.66 -9.78 20.85
N CYS A 32 8.39 -11.07 20.63
CA CYS A 32 9.40 -12.09 20.40
C CYS A 32 9.50 -12.60 18.94
N ASN A 33 8.63 -12.15 18.03
CA ASN A 33 8.47 -12.81 16.72
C ASN A 33 8.72 -11.92 15.50
N PHE A 34 9.29 -10.73 15.70
CA PHE A 34 9.53 -9.75 14.66
C PHE A 34 10.20 -10.31 13.40
N VAL A 35 11.24 -11.14 13.53
CA VAL A 35 11.96 -11.71 12.37
C VAL A 35 11.05 -12.61 11.52
N THR A 36 10.27 -13.47 12.17
CA THR A 36 9.34 -14.38 11.49
C THR A 36 8.18 -13.63 10.86
N TRP A 37 7.60 -12.68 11.61
CA TRP A 37 6.55 -11.79 11.11
C TRP A 37 7.01 -11.00 9.89
N LYS A 38 8.19 -10.37 9.98
CA LYS A 38 8.77 -9.58 8.90
C LYS A 38 8.95 -10.42 7.63
N PHE A 39 9.49 -11.63 7.76
CA PHE A 39 9.67 -12.52 6.61
C PHE A 39 8.34 -12.89 5.94
N GLN A 40 7.30 -13.23 6.72
CA GLN A 40 5.97 -13.54 6.16
C GLN A 40 5.32 -12.32 5.52
N LEU A 41 5.47 -11.14 6.12
CA LEU A 41 4.98 -9.89 5.57
C LEU A 41 5.69 -9.56 4.25
N GLU A 42 7.02 -9.60 4.21
CA GLU A 42 7.81 -9.36 3.00
C GLU A 42 7.43 -10.32 1.87
N LEU A 43 7.25 -11.62 2.15
CA LEU A 43 6.78 -12.61 1.18
C LEU A 43 5.41 -12.27 0.59
N LEU A 44 4.47 -11.84 1.42
CA LEU A 44 3.16 -11.41 0.96
C LEU A 44 3.26 -10.17 0.07
N LEU A 45 4.07 -9.19 0.46
CA LEU A 45 4.20 -7.93 -0.25
C LEU A 45 4.95 -8.09 -1.57
N ASP A 46 6.03 -8.88 -1.59
CA ASP A 46 6.82 -9.19 -2.78
C ASP A 46 6.01 -10.03 -3.77
N GLY A 47 5.29 -11.04 -3.27
CA GLY A 47 4.38 -11.87 -4.09
C GLY A 47 3.24 -11.09 -4.76
N ASN A 48 2.91 -9.90 -4.24
CA ASN A 48 1.90 -9.00 -4.81
C ASN A 48 2.50 -7.77 -5.50
N GLY A 49 3.82 -7.64 -5.58
CA GLY A 49 4.51 -6.52 -6.23
C GLY A 49 4.31 -5.17 -5.52
N ILE A 50 3.96 -5.18 -4.22
CA ILE A 50 3.66 -3.99 -3.42
C ILE A 50 4.75 -3.67 -2.39
N LEU A 51 5.82 -4.48 -2.33
CA LEU A 51 6.98 -4.22 -1.48
C LEU A 51 7.63 -2.85 -1.76
N GLY A 52 7.53 -2.36 -2.99
CA GLY A 52 8.04 -1.05 -3.38
C GLY A 52 7.40 0.14 -2.64
N PHE A 53 6.23 -0.02 -2.03
CA PHE A 53 5.66 1.00 -1.14
C PHE A 53 6.41 1.10 0.20
N ILE A 54 7.00 0.00 0.69
CA ILE A 54 7.79 -0.02 1.93
C ILE A 54 9.23 0.39 1.66
N ASP A 55 9.82 -0.14 0.59
CA ASP A 55 11.22 0.09 0.25
C ASP A 55 11.45 1.46 -0.44
N GLY A 56 10.37 2.22 -0.67
CA GLY A 56 10.44 3.56 -1.26
C GLY A 56 10.67 3.59 -2.77
N PHE A 57 10.74 2.43 -3.43
CA PHE A 57 10.76 2.34 -4.91
C PHE A 57 9.51 2.92 -5.57
N ILE A 58 8.38 2.99 -4.85
CA ILE A 58 7.15 3.66 -5.29
C ILE A 58 6.99 4.95 -4.46
N PRO A 59 7.73 6.02 -4.80
CA PRO A 59 7.64 7.28 -4.06
C PRO A 59 6.27 7.92 -4.25
N CYS A 60 5.88 8.75 -3.28
CA CYS A 60 4.68 9.56 -3.38
C CYS A 60 4.74 10.44 -4.64
N PRO A 61 3.72 10.42 -5.51
CA PRO A 61 3.63 11.34 -6.63
C PRO A 61 3.69 12.77 -6.12
N VAL A 62 4.51 13.61 -6.74
CA VAL A 62 4.62 15.03 -6.38
C VAL A 62 3.24 15.67 -6.52
N ASN A 63 2.68 16.13 -5.40
CA ASN A 63 1.54 17.01 -5.42
C ASN A 63 2.07 18.40 -5.79
N SER A 64 1.72 18.92 -6.97
CA SER A 64 2.10 20.27 -7.44
C SER A 64 1.52 21.42 -6.59
N GLU A 65 1.09 21.13 -5.37
CA GLU A 65 0.41 22.05 -4.45
C GLU A 65 1.38 22.74 -3.49
N SER A 66 2.67 22.36 -3.47
CA SER A 66 3.56 22.72 -2.37
C SER A 66 4.88 23.40 -2.71
N ASP A 67 5.19 23.81 -3.96
CA ASP A 67 6.46 24.55 -4.14
C ASP A 67 6.52 25.69 -5.17
N THR A 68 5.53 25.90 -6.02
CA THR A 68 5.47 27.15 -6.81
C THR A 68 4.02 27.49 -7.08
N GLY A 69 3.61 28.75 -6.84
CA GLY A 69 2.23 29.25 -7.02
C GLY A 69 1.72 29.24 -8.47
N THR A 70 2.05 28.22 -9.25
CA THR A 70 1.54 27.95 -10.58
C THR A 70 0.60 26.76 -10.46
N VAL A 71 -0.70 27.05 -10.43
CA VAL A 71 -1.76 26.03 -10.50
C VAL A 71 -1.69 25.39 -11.88
N VAL A 72 -0.84 24.37 -12.04
CA VAL A 72 -0.93 23.46 -13.17
C VAL A 72 -2.04 22.49 -12.83
N ASN A 73 -3.24 22.79 -13.33
CA ASN A 73 -4.41 21.91 -13.29
C ASN A 73 -4.14 20.64 -14.10
N ASP A 74 -3.32 19.75 -13.58
CA ASP A 74 -3.11 18.43 -14.14
C ASP A 74 -3.96 17.44 -13.33
N THR A 75 -5.24 17.34 -13.70
CA THR A 75 -6.23 16.46 -13.05
C THR A 75 -5.70 15.03 -12.89
N ALA A 76 -4.87 14.58 -13.84
CA ALA A 76 -4.19 13.29 -13.83
C ALA A 76 -3.18 13.14 -12.67
N MET A 77 -2.45 14.20 -12.30
CA MET A 77 -1.50 14.18 -11.16
C MET A 77 -2.24 14.15 -9.82
N SER A 78 -3.33 14.92 -9.69
CA SER A 78 -4.19 14.86 -8.51
C SER A 78 -4.82 13.47 -8.33
N ASP A 79 -5.21 12.82 -9.43
CA ASP A 79 -5.81 11.48 -9.37
C ASP A 79 -4.77 10.40 -9.08
N ALA A 80 -3.55 10.51 -9.61
CA ALA A 80 -2.43 9.62 -9.26
C ALA A 80 -2.06 9.72 -7.77
N TYR A 81 -2.03 10.93 -7.20
CA TYR A 81 -1.80 11.14 -5.77
C TYR A 81 -2.91 10.54 -4.90
N LYS A 82 -4.19 10.72 -5.29
CA LYS A 82 -5.32 10.09 -4.60
C LYS A 82 -5.22 8.57 -4.63
N ILE A 83 -4.89 7.98 -5.79
CA ILE A 83 -4.70 6.54 -5.93
C ILE A 83 -3.55 6.08 -5.02
N TRP A 84 -2.38 6.72 -5.09
CA TRP A 84 -1.25 6.37 -4.23
C TRP A 84 -1.62 6.42 -2.74
N LYS A 85 -2.35 7.46 -2.31
CA LYS A 85 -2.81 7.61 -0.92
C LYS A 85 -3.79 6.52 -0.49
N ILE A 86 -4.65 6.06 -1.41
CA ILE A 86 -5.55 4.93 -1.15
C ILE A 86 -4.73 3.64 -0.94
N HIS A 87 -3.70 3.41 -1.78
CA HIS A 87 -2.81 2.27 -1.64
C HIS A 87 -2.01 2.30 -0.33
N ASP A 88 -1.44 3.44 0.02
CA ASP A 88 -0.72 3.67 1.28
C ASP A 88 -1.59 3.35 2.50
N LYS A 89 -2.83 3.87 2.51
CA LYS A 89 -3.78 3.59 3.60
C LYS A 89 -4.22 2.13 3.65
N ALA A 90 -4.38 1.48 2.51
CA ALA A 90 -4.71 0.05 2.43
C ALA A 90 -3.54 -0.81 2.95
N LEU A 91 -2.30 -0.45 2.63
CA LEU A 91 -1.09 -1.10 3.14
C LEU A 91 -1.01 -0.97 4.65
N MET A 92 -1.25 0.23 5.19
CA MET A 92 -1.26 0.44 6.63
C MET A 92 -2.33 -0.43 7.31
N THR A 93 -3.53 -0.51 6.73
CA THR A 93 -4.60 -1.40 7.24
C THR A 93 -4.19 -2.87 7.21
N LEU A 94 -3.53 -3.31 6.13
CA LEU A 94 -3.02 -4.67 5.98
C LEU A 94 -1.97 -4.99 7.05
N ILE A 95 -1.01 -4.09 7.29
CA ILE A 95 0.01 -4.24 8.33
C ILE A 95 -0.66 -4.32 9.70
N THR A 96 -1.59 -3.40 10.01
CA THR A 96 -2.32 -3.39 11.28
C THR A 96 -3.09 -4.69 11.52
N ALA A 97 -3.66 -5.31 10.49
CA ALA A 97 -4.35 -6.59 10.60
C ALA A 97 -3.41 -7.77 10.98
N THR A 98 -2.10 -7.61 10.75
CA THR A 98 -1.07 -8.60 11.14
C THR A 98 -0.48 -8.34 12.53
N LEU A 99 -0.90 -7.30 13.24
CA LEU A 99 -0.41 -7.02 14.59
C LEU A 99 -1.19 -7.83 15.65
N SER A 100 -0.50 -8.29 16.69
CA SER A 100 -1.14 -8.79 17.91
C SER A 100 -1.73 -7.62 18.71
N THR A 101 -2.66 -7.90 19.62
CA THR A 101 -3.17 -6.91 20.57
C THR A 101 -2.10 -6.33 21.49
N THR A 102 -0.98 -7.04 21.69
CA THR A 102 0.17 -6.56 22.47
C THR A 102 0.98 -5.51 21.72
N ALA A 103 0.97 -5.56 20.38
CA ALA A 103 1.77 -4.69 19.50
C ALA A 103 0.98 -3.48 18.95
N LEU A 104 -0.32 -3.41 19.26
CA LEU A 104 -1.25 -2.30 18.97
C LEU A 104 -1.26 -1.29 20.13
#